data_AF-A0A5C8K7H3-F1
#
_entry.id   AF-A0A5C8K7H3-F1
#
_cell.length_a   1.000
_cell.length_b   1.000
_cell.length_c   1.000
_cell.angle_alpha   90.00
_cell.angle_beta   90.00
_cell.angle_gamma   90.00
#
_symmetry.space_group_name_H-M   'P 1'
#
loop_
_entity.id
_entity.type
_entity.pdbx_description
1 polymer ?
#
loop_
_entity_poly.entity_id
_entity_poly.type
_entity_poly.pdbx_seq_one_letter_code
_entity_poly.pdbx_strand_id
1 'polypeptide(L)'
;MPKNNFQTLVFTFITVFFTVLAFVFYSVYVINGSSAMTITHTSSVLAAIHAQGGLYMFGTFLPIWAVIVIEIIFAFTLEVAFVGKYALKRTMQLAQPESSHPLLVQTTMIFVTVSLMCPAMSFIAAWSFYPYQDGFNFLTLLANWLKLICYNLPFAFFAQLFFIQPLVKKIFSFLFREKKAATRQVA
;
A
#
# COMPACT_ATOMS: atom_id res chain seq x y z
N MET A 1 -9.43 -17.61 7.12
CA MET A 1 -9.80 -17.09 5.78
C MET A 1 -11.20 -16.50 5.86
N PRO A 2 -11.46 -15.37 5.17
CA PRO A 2 -12.80 -14.81 5.07
C PRO A 2 -13.74 -15.82 4.41
N LYS A 3 -14.95 -15.98 4.95
CA LYS A 3 -15.96 -16.91 4.44
C LYS A 3 -17.00 -16.24 3.53
N ASN A 4 -17.18 -14.92 3.69
CA ASN A 4 -18.20 -14.15 2.97
C ASN A 4 -17.56 -12.97 2.23
N ASN A 5 -18.21 -12.49 1.16
CA ASN A 5 -17.77 -11.33 0.39
C ASN A 5 -17.52 -10.08 1.26
N PHE A 6 -18.38 -9.86 2.27
CA PHE A 6 -18.19 -8.77 3.24
C PHE A 6 -16.91 -8.93 4.08
N GLN A 7 -16.59 -10.15 4.50
CA GLN A 7 -15.37 -10.42 5.26
C GLN A 7 -14.11 -10.22 4.41
N THR A 8 -14.17 -10.59 3.13
CA THR A 8 -13.09 -10.33 2.18
C THR A 8 -12.89 -8.83 1.99
N LEU A 9 -13.98 -8.07 1.80
CA LEU A 9 -13.93 -6.61 1.67
C LEU A 9 -13.28 -5.93 2.88
N VAL A 10 -13.71 -6.31 4.09
CA VAL A 10 -13.15 -5.77 5.34
C VAL A 10 -11.68 -6.16 5.50
N PHE A 11 -11.31 -7.40 5.20
CA PHE A 11 -9.92 -7.85 5.25
C PHE A 11 -9.03 -7.07 4.28
N THR A 12 -9.51 -6.86 3.06
CA THR A 12 -8.83 -6.06 2.04
C THR A 12 -8.69 -4.61 2.49
N PHE A 13 -9.76 -4.00 3.01
CA PHE A 13 -9.72 -2.63 3.51
C PHE A 13 -8.68 -2.44 4.63
N ILE A 14 -8.68 -3.33 5.63
CA ILE A 14 -7.70 -3.28 6.74
C ILE A 14 -6.28 -3.43 6.19
N THR A 15 -6.06 -4.34 5.25
CA THR A 15 -4.73 -4.52 4.62
C THR A 15 -4.28 -3.24 3.93
N VAL A 16 -5.11 -2.68 3.07
CA VAL A 16 -4.82 -1.45 2.31
C VAL A 16 -4.53 -0.29 3.26
N PHE A 17 -5.34 -0.13 4.31
CA PHE A 17 -5.16 0.92 5.31
C PHE A 17 -3.78 0.87 5.96
N PHE A 18 -3.36 -0.30 6.47
CA PHE A 18 -2.05 -0.44 7.10
C PHE A 18 -0.90 -0.32 6.10
N THR A 19 -1.05 -0.82 4.86
CA THR A 19 0.00 -0.69 3.85
C THR A 19 0.21 0.76 3.44
N VAL A 20 -0.86 1.53 3.21
CA VAL A 20 -0.75 2.93 2.80
C VAL A 20 -0.18 3.77 3.94
N LEU A 21 -0.60 3.55 5.18
CA LEU A 21 0.00 4.24 6.33
C LEU A 21 1.50 3.97 6.41
N ALA A 22 1.92 2.70 6.38
CA ALA A 22 3.34 2.34 6.43
C ALA A 22 4.12 2.97 5.26
N PHE A 23 3.50 3.03 4.07
CA PHE A 23 4.09 3.58 2.88
C PHE A 23 4.26 5.11 2.94
N VAL A 24 3.25 5.83 3.41
CA VAL A 24 3.34 7.29 3.62
C VAL A 24 4.41 7.60 4.67
N PHE A 25 4.45 6.87 5.79
CA PHE A 25 5.51 7.03 6.78
C PHE A 25 6.91 6.77 6.18
N TYR A 26 7.05 5.70 5.40
CA TYR A 26 8.31 5.38 4.73
C TYR A 26 8.74 6.49 3.75
N SER A 27 7.84 6.94 2.88
CA SER A 27 8.12 8.01 1.92
C SER A 27 8.50 9.33 2.61
N VAL A 28 7.75 9.70 3.65
CA VAL A 28 7.92 10.97 4.35
C VAL A 28 9.17 10.98 5.24
N TYR A 29 9.36 9.94 6.06
CA TYR A 29 10.45 9.91 7.04
C TYR A 29 11.75 9.34 6.48
N VAL A 30 11.69 8.28 5.67
CA VAL A 30 12.89 7.55 5.23
C VAL A 30 13.43 8.12 3.93
N ILE A 31 12.56 8.39 2.94
CA ILE A 31 13.01 8.90 1.64
C ILE A 31 13.21 10.41 1.69
N ASN A 32 12.21 11.16 2.16
CA ASN A 32 12.22 12.62 2.10
C ASN A 32 12.64 13.30 3.41
N GLY A 33 12.77 12.55 4.51
CA GLY A 33 12.96 13.13 5.84
C GLY A 33 14.24 13.95 5.95
N SER A 34 15.37 13.42 5.48
CA SER A 34 16.68 14.10 5.49
C SER A 34 16.68 15.36 4.63
N SER A 35 16.09 15.29 3.43
CA SER A 35 15.97 16.44 2.53
C SER A 35 15.07 17.54 3.12
N ALA A 36 13.93 17.17 3.70
CA ALA A 36 13.01 18.12 4.30
C ALA A 36 13.60 18.84 5.53
N MET A 37 14.31 18.10 6.39
CA MET A 37 15.00 18.68 7.55
C MET A 37 16.13 19.64 7.16
N THR A 38 16.86 19.33 6.07
CA THR A 38 17.97 20.16 5.59
C THR A 38 17.48 21.47 4.97
N ILE A 39 16.40 21.43 4.19
CA ILE A 39 15.81 22.63 3.55
C ILE A 39 15.19 23.57 4.58
N THR A 40 14.60 23.02 5.63
CA THR A 40 13.83 23.78 6.63
C THR A 40 14.64 24.08 7.90
N HIS A 41 15.90 23.64 7.97
CA HIS A 41 16.77 23.76 9.16
C HIS A 41 16.12 23.30 10.47
N THR A 42 15.32 22.23 10.44
CA THR A 42 14.55 21.77 11.61
C THR A 42 14.97 20.37 12.03
N SER A 43 14.94 20.10 13.35
CA SER A 43 15.33 18.81 13.95
C SER A 43 14.26 17.71 13.83
N SER A 44 13.06 18.03 13.34
CA SER A 44 11.98 17.06 13.16
C SER A 44 11.33 17.14 11.78
N VAL A 45 11.12 15.97 11.18
CA VAL A 45 10.46 15.80 9.87
C VAL A 45 9.04 16.39 9.88
N LEU A 46 8.31 16.23 11.01
CA LEU A 46 6.95 16.72 11.13
C LEU A 46 6.88 18.26 11.14
N ALA A 47 7.84 18.93 11.80
CA ALA A 47 7.93 20.38 11.78
C ALA A 47 8.42 20.90 10.42
N ALA A 48 9.33 20.17 9.75
CA ALA A 48 9.76 20.50 8.39
C ALA A 48 8.58 20.46 7.40
N ILE A 49 7.70 19.46 7.49
CA ILE A 49 6.52 19.36 6.61
C ILE A 49 5.50 20.45 6.94
N HIS A 50 5.32 20.77 8.22
CA HIS A 50 4.41 21.85 8.62
C HIS A 50 4.92 23.21 8.12
N ALA A 51 6.23 23.43 8.13
CA ALA A 51 6.86 24.61 7.58
C ALA A 51 6.84 24.67 6.03
N GLN A 52 6.84 23.51 5.36
CA GLN A 52 6.66 23.41 3.90
C GLN A 52 5.20 23.50 3.43
N GLY A 53 4.23 23.57 4.36
CA GLY A 53 2.80 23.63 4.04
C GLY A 53 2.16 22.29 3.67
N GLY A 54 2.89 21.17 3.80
CA GLY A 54 2.40 19.82 3.52
C GLY A 54 3.19 19.11 2.42
N LEU A 55 2.56 18.12 1.80
CA LEU A 55 3.10 17.36 0.68
C LEU A 55 2.51 17.91 -0.62
N TYR A 56 3.36 18.09 -1.63
CA TYR A 56 2.92 18.55 -2.93
C TYR A 56 2.14 17.45 -3.66
N MET A 57 0.86 17.63 -3.89
CA MET A 57 0.00 16.67 -4.60
C MET A 57 -0.99 17.44 -5.48
N PHE A 58 -1.17 17.01 -6.74
CA PHE A 58 -2.04 17.65 -7.72
C PHE A 58 -1.81 19.16 -7.90
N GLY A 59 -0.56 19.62 -7.83
CA GLY A 59 -0.26 21.05 -8.03
C GLY A 59 -0.47 21.93 -6.80
N THR A 60 -0.85 21.37 -5.66
CA THR A 60 -1.11 22.10 -4.42
C THR A 60 -0.42 21.42 -3.24
N PHE A 61 -0.11 22.19 -2.18
CA PHE A 61 0.38 21.62 -0.94
C PHE A 61 -0.81 21.16 -0.09
N LEU A 62 -0.84 19.87 0.22
CA LEU A 62 -1.89 19.24 1.00
C LEU A 62 -1.34 18.70 2.32
N PRO A 63 -2.10 18.78 3.42
CA PRO A 63 -1.68 18.19 4.69
C PRO A 63 -1.56 16.67 4.56
N ILE A 64 -0.65 16.07 5.34
CA ILE A 64 -0.32 14.63 5.29
C ILE A 64 -1.60 13.76 5.40
N TRP A 65 -2.52 14.15 6.28
CA TRP A 65 -3.79 13.43 6.48
C TRP A 65 -4.66 13.37 5.22
N ALA A 66 -4.69 14.45 4.42
CA ALA A 66 -5.45 14.45 3.17
C ALA A 66 -4.81 13.52 2.12
N VAL A 67 -3.47 13.53 2.03
CA VAL A 67 -2.74 12.62 1.12
C VAL A 67 -2.99 11.16 1.48
N ILE A 68 -2.94 10.81 2.76
CA ILE A 68 -3.23 9.45 3.24
C ILE A 68 -4.63 9.01 2.79
N VAL A 69 -5.65 9.86 2.97
CA VAL A 69 -7.04 9.53 2.60
C VAL A 69 -7.17 9.33 1.09
N ILE A 70 -6.58 10.22 0.30
CA ILE A 70 -6.60 10.13 -1.17
C ILE A 70 -5.91 8.83 -1.63
N GLU A 71 -4.72 8.52 -1.11
CA GLU A 71 -4.00 7.30 -1.46
C GLU A 71 -4.77 6.04 -1.06
N ILE A 72 -5.42 6.01 0.10
CA ILE A 72 -6.28 4.88 0.52
C ILE A 72 -7.41 4.66 -0.48
N ILE A 73 -8.08 5.74 -0.93
CA ILE A 73 -9.20 5.63 -1.87
C ILE A 73 -8.71 5.05 -3.21
N PHE A 74 -7.60 5.56 -3.75
CA PHE A 74 -7.03 5.04 -4.99
C PHE A 74 -6.55 3.59 -4.87
N ALA A 75 -5.81 3.29 -3.79
CA ALA A 75 -5.32 1.95 -3.51
C ALA A 75 -6.45 0.94 -3.38
N PHE A 76 -7.48 1.28 -2.59
CA PHE A 76 -8.62 0.40 -2.37
C PHE A 76 -9.40 0.15 -3.67
N THR A 77 -9.59 1.20 -4.47
CA THR A 77 -10.28 1.08 -5.77
C THR A 77 -9.50 0.16 -6.72
N LEU A 78 -8.18 0.34 -6.82
CA LEU A 78 -7.33 -0.51 -7.66
C LEU A 78 -7.28 -1.96 -7.17
N GLU A 79 -7.21 -2.18 -5.86
CA GLU A 79 -7.21 -3.51 -5.25
C GLU A 79 -8.48 -4.28 -5.59
N VAL A 80 -9.64 -3.65 -5.44
CA VAL A 80 -10.94 -4.27 -5.73
C VAL A 80 -11.16 -4.46 -7.23
N ALA A 81 -10.77 -3.48 -8.07
CA ALA A 81 -11.01 -3.53 -9.50
C ALA A 81 -10.05 -4.45 -10.27
N PHE A 82 -8.74 -4.33 -10.00
CA PHE A 82 -7.69 -5.04 -10.73
C PHE A 82 -7.19 -6.26 -9.97
N VAL A 83 -6.77 -6.09 -8.71
CA VAL A 83 -6.02 -7.14 -8.01
C VAL A 83 -6.92 -8.34 -7.67
N GLY A 84 -8.14 -8.09 -7.20
CA GLY A 84 -9.09 -9.16 -6.86
C GLY A 84 -9.40 -10.12 -8.01
N LYS A 85 -9.41 -9.63 -9.25
CA LYS A 85 -9.70 -10.44 -10.46
C LYS A 85 -8.43 -11.03 -11.09
N TYR A 86 -7.34 -10.26 -11.15
CA TYR A 86 -6.14 -10.65 -11.89
C TYR A 86 -5.14 -11.46 -11.06
N ALA A 87 -4.95 -11.12 -9.78
CA ALA A 87 -3.99 -11.80 -8.93
C ALA A 87 -4.40 -13.26 -8.72
N LEU A 88 -5.69 -13.52 -8.47
CA LEU A 88 -6.20 -14.86 -8.27
C LEU A 88 -5.98 -15.74 -9.51
N LYS A 89 -6.26 -15.21 -10.71
CA LYS A 89 -6.01 -15.92 -11.98
C LYS A 89 -4.52 -16.25 -12.18
N ARG A 90 -3.62 -15.29 -11.90
CA ARG A 90 -2.18 -15.48 -12.08
C ARG A 90 -1.58 -16.42 -11.02
N THR A 91 -1.98 -16.32 -9.77
CA THR A 91 -1.51 -17.22 -8.69
C THR A 91 -1.92 -18.66 -8.97
N MET A 92 -3.15 -18.90 -9.44
CA MET A 92 -3.60 -20.25 -9.81
C MET A 92 -2.79 -20.84 -10.97
N GLN A 93 -2.35 -20.01 -11.92
CA GLN A 93 -1.48 -20.42 -13.03
C GLN A 93 -0.04 -20.73 -12.60
N LEU A 94 0.51 -19.94 -11.67
CA LEU A 94 1.93 -20.01 -11.28
C LEU A 94 2.19 -20.99 -10.14
N ALA A 95 1.30 -21.11 -9.17
CA ALA A 95 1.59 -21.78 -7.90
C ALA A 95 1.10 -23.24 -7.82
N GLN A 96 0.32 -23.73 -8.80
CA GLN A 96 -0.33 -25.05 -8.80
C GLN A 96 -0.78 -25.49 -7.39
N PRO A 97 -1.92 -24.98 -6.90
CA PRO A 97 -2.33 -25.08 -5.50
C PRO A 97 -2.56 -26.53 -5.00
N GLU A 98 -2.60 -27.53 -5.88
CA GLU A 98 -2.80 -28.94 -5.53
C GLU A 98 -1.55 -29.66 -4.99
N SER A 99 -0.34 -29.20 -5.31
CA SER A 99 0.91 -29.91 -4.93
C SER A 99 1.89 -29.09 -4.09
N SER A 100 1.60 -27.81 -3.85
CA SER A 100 2.52 -26.86 -3.23
C SER A 100 2.20 -26.59 -1.75
N HIS A 101 3.22 -26.44 -0.91
CA HIS A 101 3.03 -26.03 0.48
C HIS A 101 2.25 -24.70 0.56
N PRO A 102 1.29 -24.55 1.49
CA PRO A 102 0.42 -23.36 1.59
C PRO A 102 1.20 -22.05 1.79
N LEU A 103 2.42 -22.12 2.31
CA LEU A 103 3.33 -20.99 2.43
C LEU A 103 3.81 -20.48 1.05
N LEU A 104 4.13 -21.39 0.12
CA LEU A 104 4.61 -21.04 -1.24
C LEU A 104 3.50 -20.42 -2.09
N VAL A 105 2.27 -20.89 -1.92
CA VAL A 105 1.10 -20.29 -2.59
C VAL A 105 0.88 -18.86 -2.07
N GLN A 106 1.01 -18.65 -0.76
CA GLN A 106 0.88 -17.33 -0.16
C GLN A 106 1.99 -16.37 -0.62
N THR A 107 3.25 -16.79 -0.63
CA THR A 107 4.37 -15.97 -1.13
C THR A 107 4.25 -15.63 -2.60
N THR A 108 3.81 -16.58 -3.42
CA THR A 108 3.55 -16.34 -4.85
C THR A 108 2.41 -15.34 -5.05
N MET A 109 1.35 -15.43 -4.24
CA MET A 109 0.26 -14.45 -4.29
C MET A 109 0.74 -13.04 -3.94
N ILE A 110 1.56 -12.89 -2.89
CA ILE A 110 2.17 -11.60 -2.50
C ILE A 110 3.04 -11.07 -3.63
N PHE A 111 3.91 -11.92 -4.20
CA PHE A 111 4.79 -11.50 -5.28
C PHE A 111 4.01 -11.00 -6.50
N VAL A 112 3.00 -11.76 -6.94
CA VAL A 112 2.14 -11.39 -8.07
C VAL A 112 1.37 -10.10 -7.76
N THR A 113 0.78 -9.99 -6.57
CA THR A 113 0.01 -8.80 -6.18
C THR A 113 0.91 -7.57 -6.12
N VAL A 114 2.01 -7.60 -5.38
CA VAL A 114 2.95 -6.47 -5.25
C VAL A 114 3.53 -6.07 -6.61
N SER A 115 3.89 -7.03 -7.46
CA SER A 115 4.42 -6.75 -8.80
C SER A 115 3.41 -6.10 -9.74
N LEU A 116 2.11 -6.27 -9.51
CA LEU A 116 1.03 -5.62 -10.27
C LEU A 116 0.60 -4.29 -9.63
N MET A 117 0.48 -4.25 -8.31
CA MET A 117 0.01 -3.09 -7.54
C MET A 117 1.05 -1.96 -7.52
N CYS A 118 2.33 -2.28 -7.26
CA CYS A 118 3.37 -1.26 -7.15
C CYS A 118 3.53 -0.44 -8.43
N PRO A 119 3.60 -1.03 -9.64
CA PRO A 119 3.70 -0.24 -10.87
C PRO A 119 2.46 0.60 -11.13
N ALA A 120 1.26 0.07 -10.89
CA ALA A 120 0.00 0.79 -11.10
C ALA A 120 -0.15 1.98 -10.13
N MET A 121 0.07 1.76 -8.84
CA MET A 121 0.02 2.81 -7.82
C MET A 121 1.12 3.85 -8.02
N SER A 122 2.35 3.40 -8.30
CA SER A 122 3.48 4.32 -8.54
C SER A 122 3.28 5.14 -9.80
N PHE A 123 2.52 4.63 -10.79
CA PHE A 123 2.18 5.41 -11.99
C PHE A 123 1.20 6.53 -11.65
N ILE A 124 0.16 6.25 -10.87
CA ILE A 124 -0.77 7.26 -10.37
C ILE A 124 -0.03 8.28 -9.50
N ALA A 125 0.89 7.83 -8.65
CA ALA A 125 1.72 8.71 -7.83
C ALA A 125 2.65 9.58 -8.68
N ALA A 126 3.32 9.00 -9.69
CA ALA A 126 4.19 9.76 -10.59
C ALA A 126 3.44 10.89 -11.31
N TRP A 127 2.15 10.66 -11.64
CA TRP A 127 1.28 11.69 -12.19
C TRP A 127 0.84 12.71 -11.13
N SER A 128 0.42 12.24 -9.95
CA SER A 128 -0.12 13.09 -8.87
C SER A 128 0.94 13.99 -8.23
N PHE A 129 2.18 13.53 -8.15
CA PHE A 129 3.33 14.23 -7.58
C PHE A 129 4.20 14.92 -8.65
N TYR A 130 3.76 14.94 -9.92
CA TYR A 130 4.56 15.53 -10.98
C TYR A 130 4.74 17.05 -10.79
N PRO A 131 5.97 17.59 -10.86
CA PRO A 131 6.21 19.03 -10.79
C PRO A 131 5.77 19.70 -12.09
N TYR A 132 4.48 20.01 -12.22
CA TYR A 132 3.92 20.74 -13.36
C TYR A 132 4.46 22.17 -13.54
N GLN A 133 5.22 22.66 -12.56
CA GLN A 133 5.84 23.98 -12.54
C GLN A 133 7.02 24.09 -13.54
N ASP A 134 7.73 22.98 -13.80
CA ASP A 134 8.97 22.95 -14.61
C ASP A 134 8.74 22.58 -16.10
N GLY A 135 7.48 22.49 -16.53
CA GLY A 135 7.10 22.05 -17.87
C GLY A 135 6.88 20.53 -17.99
N PHE A 136 6.02 20.13 -18.94
CA PHE A 136 5.68 18.72 -19.13
C PHE A 136 6.74 17.99 -19.96
N ASN A 137 7.45 17.06 -19.32
CA ASN A 137 8.45 16.20 -19.95
C ASN A 137 8.08 14.74 -19.69
N PHE A 138 7.70 14.03 -20.74
CA PHE A 138 7.33 12.62 -20.66
C PHE A 138 8.46 11.74 -20.08
N LEU A 139 9.71 12.05 -20.42
CA LEU A 139 10.89 11.35 -19.92
C LEU A 139 11.06 11.50 -18.40
N THR A 140 10.81 12.70 -17.85
CA THR A 140 10.88 12.96 -16.41
C THR A 140 9.78 12.21 -15.67
N LEU A 141 8.58 12.14 -16.24
CA LEU A 141 7.48 11.36 -15.68
C LEU A 141 7.81 9.87 -15.63
N LEU A 142 8.37 9.32 -16.72
CA LEU A 142 8.80 7.93 -16.79
C LEU A 142 9.94 7.63 -15.80
N ALA A 143 10.91 8.55 -15.69
CA ALA A 143 12.01 8.44 -14.74
C ALA A 143 11.51 8.44 -13.29
N ASN A 144 10.59 9.35 -12.95
CA ASN A 144 9.97 9.41 -11.61
C ASN A 144 9.16 8.15 -11.32
N TRP A 145 8.42 7.64 -12.30
CA TRP A 145 7.68 6.39 -12.17
C TRP A 145 8.60 5.20 -11.90
N LEU A 146 9.67 5.03 -12.68
CA LEU A 146 10.61 3.94 -12.49
C LEU A 146 11.36 4.07 -11.15
N LYS A 147 11.74 5.29 -10.78
CA LYS A 147 12.34 5.61 -9.48
C LYS A 147 11.41 5.17 -8.34
N LEU A 148 10.13 5.56 -8.39
CA LEU A 148 9.12 5.15 -7.40
C LEU A 148 8.98 3.64 -7.33
N ILE A 149 8.92 2.94 -8.47
CA ILE A 149 8.88 1.46 -8.47
C ILE A 149 10.10 0.89 -7.73
N CYS A 150 11.31 1.35 -8.03
CA CYS A 150 12.54 0.84 -7.42
C CYS A 150 12.61 1.06 -5.90
N TYR A 151 12.09 2.17 -5.39
CA TYR A 151 12.03 2.40 -3.93
C TYR A 151 10.89 1.63 -3.26
N ASN A 152 9.73 1.58 -3.91
CA ASN A 152 8.50 1.11 -3.27
C ASN A 152 8.36 -0.41 -3.31
N LEU A 153 8.82 -1.04 -4.39
CA LEU A 153 8.69 -2.49 -4.62
C LEU A 153 9.39 -3.34 -3.55
N PRO A 154 10.68 -3.12 -3.22
CA PRO A 154 11.35 -3.94 -2.20
C PRO A 154 10.72 -3.71 -0.82
N PHE A 155 10.43 -2.46 -0.45
CA PHE A 155 9.80 -2.14 0.83
C PHE A 155 8.42 -2.80 0.95
N ALA A 156 7.57 -2.66 -0.07
CA ALA A 156 6.23 -3.24 -0.09
C ALA A 156 6.27 -4.76 0.00
N PHE A 157 7.16 -5.43 -0.73
CA PHE A 157 7.29 -6.89 -0.70
C PHE A 157 7.62 -7.42 0.70
N PHE A 158 8.66 -6.86 1.34
CA PHE A 158 9.09 -7.30 2.66
C PHE A 158 8.11 -6.89 3.77
N ALA A 159 7.60 -5.66 3.73
CA ALA A 159 6.60 -5.20 4.69
C ALA A 159 5.31 -6.02 4.62
N GLN A 160 4.85 -6.34 3.41
CA GLN A 160 3.64 -7.13 3.20
C GLN A 160 3.81 -8.56 3.74
N LEU A 161 4.95 -9.20 3.47
CA LEU A 161 5.20 -10.60 3.85
C LEU A 161 5.41 -10.77 5.37
N PHE A 162 6.24 -9.92 5.99
CA PHE A 162 6.66 -10.10 7.38
C PHE A 162 5.80 -9.38 8.41
N PHE A 163 5.20 -8.25 8.05
CA PHE A 163 4.51 -7.38 9.03
C PHE A 163 3.01 -7.30 8.78
N ILE A 164 2.60 -6.85 7.58
CA ILE A 164 1.19 -6.55 7.30
C ILE A 164 0.34 -7.81 7.39
N GLN A 165 0.70 -8.88 6.68
CA GLN A 165 -0.11 -10.10 6.68
C GLN A 165 -0.32 -10.77 8.04
N PRO A 166 0.73 -10.99 8.87
CA PRO A 166 0.50 -11.54 10.21
C PRO A 166 -0.33 -10.59 11.08
N LEU A 167 -0.14 -9.27 10.97
CA LEU A 167 -0.91 -8.26 11.70
C LEU A 167 -2.38 -8.27 11.29
N VAL A 168 -2.68 -8.22 10.00
CA VAL A 168 -4.07 -8.25 9.49
C VAL A 168 -4.74 -9.57 9.87
N LYS A 169 -4.05 -10.71 9.76
CA LYS A 169 -4.59 -12.02 10.22
C LYS A 169 -4.92 -11.99 11.72
N LYS A 170 -4.08 -11.35 12.55
CA LYS A 170 -4.31 -11.21 14.00
C LYS A 170 -5.51 -10.30 14.29
N ILE A 171 -5.62 -9.15 13.63
CA ILE A 171 -6.75 -8.22 13.77
C ILE A 171 -8.05 -8.86 13.29
N PHE A 172 -8.04 -9.51 12.14
CA PHE A 172 -9.22 -10.19 11.61
C PHE A 172 -9.66 -11.34 12.53
N SER A 173 -8.70 -12.12 13.06
CA SER A 173 -8.99 -13.15 14.06
C SER A 173 -9.58 -12.55 15.33
N PHE A 174 -9.11 -11.40 15.79
CA PHE A 174 -9.66 -10.70 16.95
C PHE A 174 -11.09 -10.20 16.70
N LEU A 175 -11.34 -9.52 15.57
CA LEU A 175 -12.64 -8.96 15.21
C LEU A 175 -13.73 -10.02 14.98
N PHE A 176 -13.36 -11.21 14.50
CA PHE A 176 -14.29 -12.31 14.23
C PHE A 176 -14.21 -13.47 15.24
N ARG A 177 -13.35 -13.40 16.27
CA ARG A 177 -13.21 -14.45 17.30
C ARG A 177 -14.46 -14.59 18.15
N GLU A 178 -15.16 -13.50 18.45
CA GLU A 178 -16.34 -13.54 19.32
C GLU A 178 -17.50 -14.34 18.72
N LYS A 179 -17.64 -14.39 17.39
CA LYS A 179 -18.71 -15.19 16.77
C LYS A 179 -18.50 -16.70 16.86
N LYS A 180 -17.30 -17.19 17.20
CA LYS A 180 -17.05 -18.63 17.41
C LYS A 180 -17.29 -19.10 18.84
N ALA A 181 -17.20 -18.20 19.84
CA ALA A 181 -17.47 -18.56 21.23
C ALA A 181 -18.98 -18.72 21.49
N ALA A 182 -19.83 -17.88 20.89
CA ALA A 182 -21.28 -17.92 21.07
C ALA A 182 -21.96 -19.14 20.38
N THR A 183 -21.45 -19.62 19.25
CA THR A 183 -22.04 -20.80 18.55
C THR A 183 -21.67 -22.14 19.20
N ARG A 184 -20.67 -22.18 20.09
CA ARG A 184 -20.23 -23.40 20.76
C ARG A 184 -20.89 -23.64 22.13
N GLN A 185 -21.74 -22.70 22.59
CA GLN A 185 -22.56 -22.86 23.80
C GLN A 185 -24.01 -23.25 23.50
N VAL A 186 -24.39 -23.36 22.22
CA VAL A 186 -25.76 -23.70 21.78
C VAL A 186 -25.76 -24.92 20.84
N ALA A 187 -24.69 -25.71 20.84
CA ALA A 187 -24.58 -26.97 20.10
C ALA A 187 -24.17 -28.10 21.03
#